data_AF-A0A929SA43-F1
#
_entry.id   AF-A0A929SA43-F1
#
_cell.length_a   1.000
_cell.length_b   1.000
_cell.length_c   1.000
_cell.angle_alpha   90.00
_cell.angle_beta   90.00
_cell.angle_gamma   90.00
#
_symmetry.space_group_name_H-M   'P 1'
#
loop_
_entity.id
_entity.type
_entity.pdbx_description
1 polymer ?
#
loop_
_entity_poly.entity_id
_entity_poly.type
_entity_poly.pdbx_seq_one_letter_code
_entity_poly.pdbx_strand_id
1 'polypeptide(L)'
;MKIANKGIENLKMFTSEQSREKAKENGKKGGIASGISKRKNKTFKELANKFLNSKIQPGELKNNMLALGITDEECTNKMALLFSCWVEGIKGNIKAIETIRDTAGEKPKEQIESTNIEMSYEDYIKKIEDTDEY
;
A
#
# COMPACT_ATOMS: atom_id res chain seq x y z
N MET A 1 -11.88 -26.08 -23.31
CA MET A 1 -10.70 -26.37 -22.46
C MET A 1 -11.03 -25.88 -21.05
N LYS A 2 -11.26 -26.79 -20.08
CA LYS A 2 -11.62 -26.37 -18.70
C LYS A 2 -10.38 -25.76 -18.05
N ILE A 3 -10.46 -24.48 -17.70
CA ILE A 3 -9.43 -23.80 -16.91
C ILE A 3 -9.44 -24.46 -15.53
N ALA A 4 -8.43 -25.29 -15.24
CA ALA A 4 -8.26 -25.85 -13.91
C ALA A 4 -7.89 -24.71 -12.95
N ASN A 5 -8.85 -24.29 -12.12
CA ASN A 5 -8.60 -23.38 -11.01
C ASN A 5 -7.69 -24.09 -9.99
N LYS A 6 -6.38 -23.88 -10.09
CA LYS A 6 -5.33 -24.42 -9.18
C LYS A 6 -5.62 -24.25 -7.69
N GLY A 7 -6.54 -23.35 -7.30
CA GLY A 7 -6.99 -23.17 -5.92
C GLY A 7 -7.91 -24.27 -5.37
N ILE A 8 -8.51 -25.10 -6.22
CA ILE A 8 -9.57 -26.07 -5.83
C ILE A 8 -9.01 -27.49 -5.63
N GLU A 9 -7.81 -27.78 -6.13
CA GLU A 9 -7.21 -29.14 -6.12
C GLU A 9 -7.08 -29.74 -4.70
N ASN A 10 -6.97 -28.91 -3.66
CA ASN A 10 -6.86 -29.35 -2.26
C ASN A 10 -8.21 -29.46 -1.53
N LEU A 11 -9.33 -29.13 -2.16
CA LEU A 11 -10.66 -29.19 -1.57
C LEU A 11 -11.31 -30.55 -1.86
N LYS A 12 -10.96 -31.58 -1.08
CA LYS A 12 -11.69 -32.86 -1.10
C LYS A 12 -12.93 -32.74 -0.20
N MET A 13 -14.11 -33.01 -0.75
CA MET A 13 -15.36 -33.01 0.01
C MET A 13 -15.38 -34.12 1.05
N PHE A 14 -15.91 -33.82 2.23
CA PHE A 14 -16.24 -34.83 3.23
C PHE A 14 -17.39 -35.70 2.72
N THR A 15 -17.15 -37.00 2.59
CA THR A 15 -18.23 -37.97 2.35
C THR A 15 -18.66 -38.57 3.69
N SER A 16 -19.96 -38.80 3.85
CA SER A 16 -20.60 -39.37 5.05
C SER A 16 -20.07 -40.75 5.45
N GLU A 17 -19.33 -41.41 4.57
CA GLU A 17 -18.74 -42.75 4.75
C GLU A 17 -17.32 -42.74 5.32
N GLN A 18 -16.72 -41.58 5.61
CA GLN A 18 -15.36 -41.50 6.16
C GLN A 18 -15.32 -41.62 7.69
N SER A 19 -14.34 -42.38 8.21
CA SER A 19 -14.09 -42.46 9.64
C SER A 19 -13.66 -41.09 10.21
N ARG A 20 -14.02 -40.82 11.49
CA ARG A 20 -13.67 -39.56 12.17
C ARG A 20 -12.17 -39.27 12.17
N GLU A 21 -11.35 -40.30 12.27
CA GLU A 21 -9.89 -40.17 12.24
C GLU A 21 -9.37 -39.72 10.87
N LYS A 22 -9.88 -40.35 9.80
CA LYS A 22 -9.54 -39.98 8.42
C LYS A 22 -9.99 -38.56 8.11
N ALA A 23 -11.10 -38.14 8.70
CA ALA A 23 -11.58 -36.78 8.58
C ALA A 23 -10.67 -35.74 9.26
N LYS A 24 -10.24 -36.03 10.48
CA LYS A 24 -9.27 -35.19 11.20
C LYS A 24 -7.95 -35.08 10.43
N GLU A 25 -7.46 -36.18 9.86
CA GLU A 25 -6.24 -36.20 9.06
C GLU A 25 -6.36 -35.35 7.79
N ASN A 26 -7.46 -35.47 7.06
CA ASN A 26 -7.73 -34.68 5.85
C ASN A 26 -7.84 -33.17 6.17
N GLY A 27 -8.52 -32.81 7.26
CA GLY A 27 -8.59 -31.42 7.72
C GLY A 27 -7.21 -30.82 8.03
N LYS A 28 -6.33 -31.59 8.69
CA LYS A 28 -4.94 -31.20 8.96
C LYS A 28 -4.17 -30.97 7.66
N LYS A 29 -4.28 -31.88 6.68
CA LYS A 29 -3.62 -31.74 5.37
C LYS A 29 -4.09 -30.50 4.61
N GLY A 30 -5.40 -30.24 4.59
CA GLY A 30 -5.99 -29.06 3.96
C GLY A 30 -5.54 -27.75 4.61
N GLY A 31 -5.49 -27.69 5.94
CA GLY A 31 -4.98 -26.53 6.69
C GLY A 31 -3.51 -26.22 6.39
N ILE A 32 -2.65 -27.25 6.34
CA ILE A 32 -1.23 -27.11 5.98
C ILE A 32 -1.09 -26.60 4.54
N ALA A 33 -1.78 -27.22 3.58
CA ALA A 33 -1.71 -26.82 2.17
C ALA A 33 -2.22 -25.40 1.94
N SER A 34 -3.33 -25.02 2.60
CA SER A 34 -3.86 -23.65 2.59
C SER A 34 -2.87 -22.67 3.20
N GLY A 35 -2.24 -23.01 4.32
CA GLY A 35 -1.18 -22.20 4.94
C GLY A 35 0.03 -21.99 4.03
N ILE A 36 0.49 -23.03 3.34
CA ILE A 36 1.59 -22.96 2.36
C ILE A 36 1.18 -22.07 1.17
N SER A 37 -0.03 -22.27 0.63
CA SER A 37 -0.57 -21.45 -0.46
C SER A 37 -0.70 -19.99 -0.07
N LYS A 38 -1.24 -19.68 1.11
CA LYS A 38 -1.32 -18.31 1.65
C LYS A 38 0.06 -17.69 1.87
N ARG A 39 1.04 -18.45 2.40
CA ARG A 39 2.42 -17.96 2.55
C ARG A 39 3.09 -17.68 1.21
N LYS A 40 2.81 -18.51 0.19
CA LYS A 40 3.32 -18.35 -1.18
C LYS A 40 2.63 -17.18 -1.92
N ASN A 41 1.34 -16.98 -1.67
CA ASN A 41 0.51 -15.97 -2.31
C ASN A 41 0.35 -14.70 -1.46
N LYS A 42 1.28 -14.43 -0.53
CA LYS A 42 1.27 -13.16 0.20
C LYS A 42 1.30 -12.02 -0.81
N THR A 43 0.39 -11.07 -0.62
CA THR A 43 0.38 -9.88 -1.47
C THR A 43 1.64 -9.06 -1.26
N PHE A 44 2.08 -8.32 -2.28
CA PHE A 44 3.21 -7.40 -2.14
C PHE A 44 2.98 -6.41 -0.98
N LYS A 45 1.73 -5.96 -0.78
CA LYS A 45 1.30 -5.13 0.35
C LYS A 45 1.61 -5.77 1.71
N GLU A 46 1.31 -7.05 1.89
CA GLU A 46 1.64 -7.77 3.12
C GLU A 46 3.15 -7.90 3.35
N LEU A 47 3.90 -8.18 2.29
CA LEU A 47 5.35 -8.29 2.38
C LEU A 47 5.99 -6.94 2.71
N ALA A 48 5.56 -5.87 2.05
CA ALA A 48 6.00 -4.51 2.32
C ALA A 48 5.67 -4.08 3.76
N ASN A 49 4.44 -4.31 4.23
CA ASN A 49 4.06 -4.00 5.60
C ASN A 49 4.88 -4.78 6.62
N LYS A 50 5.12 -6.08 6.38
CA LYS A 50 5.98 -6.89 7.25
C LYS A 50 7.40 -6.32 7.28
N PHE A 51 7.97 -5.99 6.13
CA PHE A 51 9.31 -5.42 6.03
C PHE A 51 9.41 -4.07 6.76
N LEU A 52 8.49 -3.15 6.49
CA LEU A 52 8.47 -1.80 7.08
C LEU A 52 8.31 -1.84 8.61
N ASN A 53 7.50 -2.76 9.14
CA ASN A 53 7.29 -2.88 10.58
C ASN A 53 8.37 -3.72 11.29
N SER A 54 9.28 -4.37 10.54
CA SER A 54 10.40 -5.11 11.13
C SER A 54 11.47 -4.15 11.66
N LYS A 55 12.26 -4.63 12.62
CA LYS A 55 13.40 -3.90 13.16
C LYS A 55 14.41 -3.55 12.08
N ILE A 56 15.02 -2.37 12.22
CA ILE A 56 16.20 -2.04 11.43
C ILE A 56 17.39 -2.88 11.88
N GLN A 57 18.26 -3.22 10.93
CA GLN A 57 19.54 -3.86 11.19
C GLN A 57 20.41 -2.98 12.12
N PRO A 58 21.26 -3.58 12.97
CA PRO A 58 22.28 -2.83 13.70
C PRO A 58 23.19 -2.04 12.75
N GLY A 59 23.59 -0.83 13.13
CA GLY A 59 24.46 0.02 12.33
C GLY A 59 24.36 1.49 12.71
N GLU A 60 25.09 2.34 11.98
CA GLU A 60 25.17 3.78 12.23
C GLU A 60 23.79 4.46 12.24
N LEU A 61 22.93 4.11 11.28
CA LEU A 61 21.58 4.67 11.19
C LEU A 61 20.76 4.39 12.47
N LYS A 62 20.82 3.16 12.97
CA LYS A 62 20.16 2.78 14.23
C LYS A 62 20.76 3.53 15.42
N ASN A 63 22.08 3.65 15.50
CA ASN A 63 22.76 4.37 16.58
C ASN A 63 22.38 5.85 16.61
N ASN A 64 22.29 6.48 15.44
CA ASN A 64 21.88 7.88 15.31
C ASN A 64 20.42 8.08 15.73
N MET A 65 19.54 7.12 15.41
CA MET A 65 18.15 7.13 15.90
C MET A 65 18.07 7.02 17.43
N LEU A 66 18.83 6.09 18.03
CA LEU A 66 18.90 5.94 19.48
C LEU A 66 19.44 7.20 20.16
N ALA A 67 20.46 7.84 19.59
CA ALA A 67 21.02 9.09 20.08
C ALA A 67 20.01 10.27 20.04
N LEU A 68 19.03 10.21 19.12
CA LEU A 68 17.92 11.17 19.06
C LEU A 68 16.82 10.87 20.09
N GLY A 69 16.93 9.79 20.87
CA GLY A 69 15.96 9.38 21.88
C GLY A 69 14.85 8.46 21.36
N ILE A 70 14.94 7.96 20.12
CA ILE A 70 14.04 6.92 19.62
C ILE A 70 14.39 5.62 20.34
N THR A 71 13.41 4.91 20.88
CA THR A 71 13.67 3.65 21.59
C THR A 71 14.12 2.54 20.63
N ASP A 72 14.81 1.53 21.15
CA ASP A 72 15.12 0.32 20.35
C ASP A 72 13.84 -0.35 19.83
N GLU A 73 12.75 -0.22 20.60
CA GLU A 73 11.41 -0.68 20.25
C GLU A 73 10.86 -0.01 18.99
N GLU A 74 11.08 1.29 18.84
CA GLU A 74 10.61 2.10 17.73
C GLU A 74 11.55 2.11 16.52
N CYS A 75 12.78 1.59 16.67
CA CYS A 75 13.77 1.44 15.60
C CYS A 75 13.35 0.38 14.55
N THR A 76 12.35 0.74 13.75
CA THR A 76 11.79 -0.05 12.64
C THR A 76 12.28 0.50 11.29
N ASN A 77 12.20 -0.31 10.23
CA ASN A 77 12.54 0.13 8.88
C ASN A 77 11.69 1.33 8.43
N LYS A 78 10.42 1.39 8.84
CA LYS A 78 9.54 2.54 8.60
C LYS A 78 10.04 3.81 9.27
N MET A 79 10.42 3.73 10.55
CA MET A 79 10.96 4.88 11.28
C MET A 79 12.29 5.34 10.67
N ALA A 80 13.15 4.39 10.27
CA ALA A 80 14.42 4.70 9.63
C ALA A 80 14.28 5.43 8.29
N LEU A 81 13.26 5.10 7.48
CA LEU A 81 12.95 5.85 6.26
C LEU A 81 12.58 7.30 6.56
N LEU A 82 11.73 7.53 7.56
CA LEU A 82 11.33 8.87 7.97
C LEU A 82 12.53 9.67 8.53
N PHE A 83 13.34 9.04 9.38
CA PHE A 83 14.56 9.63 9.92
C PHE A 83 15.54 10.00 8.80
N SER A 84 15.74 9.14 7.81
CA SER A 84 16.63 9.42 6.67
C SER A 84 16.10 10.60 5.83
N CYS A 85 14.79 10.66 5.60
CA CYS A 85 14.19 11.84 4.96
C CYS A 85 14.45 13.10 5.77
N TRP A 86 14.33 13.04 7.10
CA TRP A 86 14.57 14.20 7.97
C TRP A 86 16.02 14.66 7.91
N VAL A 87 16.99 13.74 7.98
CA VAL A 87 18.42 14.04 7.82
C VAL A 87 18.70 14.72 6.48
N GLU A 88 18.13 14.23 5.38
CA GLU A 88 18.30 14.85 4.06
C GLU A 88 17.59 16.22 3.96
N GLY A 89 16.43 16.37 4.59
CA GLY A 89 15.72 17.64 4.66
C GLY A 89 16.54 18.72 5.37
N ILE A 90 17.19 18.40 6.49
CA ILE A 90 18.09 19.32 7.21
C ILE A 90 19.26 19.76 6.33
N LYS A 91 19.76 18.89 5.45
CA LYS A 91 20.82 19.23 4.49
C LYS A 91 20.33 20.12 3.32
N GLY A 92 19.05 20.48 3.29
CA GLY A 92 18.46 21.34 2.26
C GLY A 92 17.81 20.59 1.11
N ASN A 93 17.58 19.27 1.21
CA ASN A 93 16.84 18.54 0.19
C ASN A 93 15.34 18.89 0.26
N ILE A 94 14.92 19.81 -0.62
CA ILE A 94 13.54 20.29 -0.71
C ILE A 94 12.55 19.14 -0.89
N LYS A 95 12.91 18.09 -1.66
CA LYS A 95 12.00 16.98 -1.87
C LYS A 95 11.75 16.16 -0.61
N ALA A 96 12.78 15.98 0.21
CA ALA A 96 12.64 15.35 1.52
C ALA A 96 11.77 16.21 2.48
N ILE A 97 11.96 17.53 2.47
CA ILE A 97 11.13 18.48 3.25
C ILE A 97 9.66 18.37 2.82
N GLU A 98 9.38 18.42 1.51
CA GLU A 98 8.03 18.22 0.97
C GLU A 98 7.44 16.87 1.38
N THR A 99 8.22 15.79 1.32
CA THR A 99 7.77 14.44 1.68
C THR A 99 7.36 14.37 3.14
N ILE A 100 8.13 14.99 4.04
CA ILE A 100 7.79 15.07 5.47
C ILE A 100 6.55 15.92 5.70
N ARG A 101 6.49 17.12 5.10
CA ARG A 101 5.33 18.03 5.17
C ARG A 101 4.05 17.34 4.72
N ASP A 102 4.09 16.69 3.56
CA ASP A 102 2.94 16.00 2.98
C ASP A 102 2.52 14.80 3.85
N THR A 103 3.49 14.09 4.43
CA THR A 103 3.23 12.99 5.38
C THR A 103 2.61 13.50 6.69
N ALA A 104 2.99 14.70 7.15
CA ALA A 104 2.43 15.35 8.33
C ALA A 104 1.02 15.93 8.09
N GLY A 105 0.52 15.93 6.84
CA GLY A 105 -0.77 16.51 6.49
C GLY A 105 -0.75 18.02 6.31
N GLU A 106 0.43 18.65 6.31
CA GLU A 106 0.63 20.09 6.08
C GLU A 106 0.73 20.43 4.59
N LYS A 107 0.27 19.52 3.72
CA LYS A 107 0.26 19.76 2.27
C LYS A 107 -0.66 20.96 1.98
N PRO A 108 -0.15 22.03 1.34
CA PRO A 108 -1.00 23.14 0.92
C PRO A 108 -2.15 22.61 0.06
N LYS A 109 -3.37 23.00 0.40
CA LYS A 109 -4.53 22.70 -0.44
C LYS A 109 -4.41 23.55 -1.70
N GLU A 110 -4.23 22.90 -2.84
CA GLU A 110 -4.45 23.55 -4.13
C GLU A 110 -5.93 23.96 -4.16
N GLN A 111 -6.19 25.27 -4.03
CA GLN A 111 -7.49 25.81 -4.40
C GLN A 111 -7.56 25.72 -5.90
N ILE A 112 -8.17 24.65 -6.40
CA ILE A 112 -8.64 24.64 -7.78
C ILE A 112 -9.77 25.66 -7.78
N GLU A 113 -9.47 26.90 -8.18
CA GLU A 113 -10.50 27.80 -8.67
C GLU A 113 -11.09 27.11 -9.91
N SER A 114 -12.14 26.33 -9.70
CA SER A 114 -13.05 25.96 -10.77
C SER A 114 -13.67 27.25 -11.27
N THR A 115 -12.98 27.96 -12.16
CA THR A 115 -13.58 29.01 -12.96
C THR A 115 -14.75 28.33 -13.66
N ASN A 116 -15.97 28.73 -13.34
CA ASN A 116 -17.20 28.21 -13.91
C ASN A 116 -17.15 28.36 -15.44
N ILE A 117 -16.73 27.31 -16.14
CA ILE A 117 -16.97 27.13 -17.57
C ILE A 117 -18.37 26.53 -17.69
N GLU A 118 -19.38 27.27 -17.22
CA GLU A 118 -20.76 27.08 -17.63
C GLU A 118 -21.11 28.26 -18.54
N MET A 119 -20.40 28.38 -19.66
CA MET A 119 -21.04 28.98 -20.82
C MET A 119 -22.01 27.95 -21.35
N SER A 120 -23.30 28.28 -21.35
CA SER A 120 -24.32 27.46 -21.99
C SER A 120 -23.89 27.19 -23.43
N TYR A 121 -24.07 25.95 -23.91
CA TYR A 121 -23.80 25.60 -25.32
C TYR A 121 -24.54 26.55 -26.29
N GLU A 122 -25.68 27.09 -25.86
CA GLU A 122 -26.44 28.09 -26.61
C GLU A 122 -25.65 29.40 -26.79
N ASP A 123 -24.92 29.85 -25.77
CA ASP A 123 -24.11 31.08 -25.84
C ASP A 123 -22.90 30.93 -26.78
N TYR A 124 -22.35 29.71 -26.88
CA TYR A 124 -21.24 29.40 -27.78
C TYR A 124 -21.70 29.35 -29.24
N ILE A 125 -22.86 28.75 -29.51
CA ILE A 125 -23.44 28.69 -30.86
C ILE A 125 -23.80 30.10 -31.35
N LYS A 126 -24.44 30.91 -30.50
CA LYS A 126 -24.82 32.29 -30.84
C LYS A 126 -23.61 33.15 -31.21
N LYS A 127 -22.49 32.95 -30.52
CA LYS A 127 -21.25 33.68 -30.79
C LYS A 127 -20.61 33.29 -32.13
N ILE A 128 -20.77 32.04 -32.56
CA ILE A 128 -20.30 31.56 -33.87
C ILE A 128 -21.21 32.12 -34.98
N GLU A 129 -22.53 32.08 -34.78
CA GLU A 129 -23.49 32.62 -35.75
C GLU A 129 -23.32 34.13 -35.95
N ASP A 130 -23.01 34.89 -34.89
CA ASP A 130 -22.73 36.33 -34.97
C ASP A 130 -21.38 36.66 -35.64
N THR A 131 -20.47 35.69 -35.84
CA THR A 131 -19.15 35.94 -36.48
C THR A 131 -19.14 35.71 -37.99
N ASP A 132 -20.18 35.07 -38.54
CA ASP A 132 -20.27 34.73 -39.97
C ASP A 132 -21.07 35.78 -40.79
N GLU A 133 -21.43 36.93 -40.21
CA GLU A 133 -22.23 37.98 -40.87
C GLU A 133 -21.43 39.19 -41.42
N TYR A 134 -20.12 39.05 -41.68
CA TYR A 134 -19.30 40.07 -42.38
C TYR A 134 -18.47 39.53 -43.54
#